data_AF-A0A151TD11-F1
#
_entry.id   AF-A0A151TD11-F1
#
_cell.length_a   1.000
_cell.length_b   1.000
_cell.length_c   1.000
_cell.angle_alpha   90.00
_cell.angle_beta   90.00
_cell.angle_gamma   90.00
#
_symmetry.space_group_name_H-M   'P 1'
#
loop_
_entity.id
_entity.type
_entity.pdbx_description
1 polymer ?
#
loop_
_entity_poly.entity_id
_entity_poly.type
_entity_poly.pdbx_seq_one_letter_code
_entity_poly.pdbx_strand_id
1 'polypeptide(L)'
;MDKLQRLQQKNMSVEEYRQKMELYLMRVGIKEEERLTIARFLSGLNFDIRDRVELLPYRDLDDLVQLYIRVEQQHLRRTSFKKDKIQSSSYIKKDYKREGNFSKYDNKEPSKNFAKEKEKGKNTITLSSKTSDIKCFKCLGRGHIISQCHNKKVMILKGQDIYSSR
;
A
#
# COMPACT_ATOMS: atom_id res chain seq x y z
N MET A 1 -34.20 -24.51 -1.81
CA MET A 1 -32.80 -24.02 -1.87
C MET A 1 -32.39 -23.62 -0.45
N ASP A 2 -31.65 -24.49 0.25
CA ASP A 2 -31.31 -24.36 1.67
C ASP A 2 -30.57 -23.07 2.02
N LYS A 3 -31.12 -22.27 2.94
CA LYS A 3 -30.50 -21.03 3.42
C LYS A 3 -29.23 -21.30 4.23
N LEU A 4 -29.19 -22.43 4.94
CA LEU A 4 -28.03 -22.90 5.71
C LEU A 4 -26.82 -23.19 4.80
N GLN A 5 -27.03 -23.88 3.68
CA GLN A 5 -25.97 -24.23 2.74
C GLN A 5 -25.35 -23.02 2.03
N ARG A 6 -26.12 -21.94 1.86
CA ARG A 6 -25.65 -20.69 1.22
C ARG A 6 -25.29 -19.60 2.23
N LEU A 7 -25.21 -19.94 3.53
CA LEU A 7 -24.85 -18.99 4.56
C LEU A 7 -23.36 -18.64 4.45
N GLN A 8 -23.07 -17.33 4.41
CA GLN A 8 -21.73 -16.77 4.27
C GLN A 8 -21.64 -15.55 5.19
N GLN A 9 -20.48 -15.31 5.80
CA GLN A 9 -20.23 -14.20 6.72
C GLN A 9 -20.43 -12.84 6.03
N LYS A 10 -19.78 -12.63 4.88
CA LYS A 10 -19.85 -11.37 4.11
C LYS A 10 -19.48 -10.17 5.00
N ASN A 11 -20.44 -9.30 5.31
CA ASN A 11 -20.26 -8.09 6.09
C ASN A 11 -20.68 -8.26 7.57
N MET A 12 -21.11 -9.46 7.96
CA MET A 12 -21.46 -9.77 9.35
C MET A 12 -20.17 -10.00 10.16
N SER A 13 -20.22 -9.68 11.44
CA SER A 13 -19.20 -10.15 12.38
C SER A 13 -19.19 -11.67 12.47
N VAL A 14 -18.07 -12.24 12.94
CA VAL A 14 -17.96 -13.69 13.19
C VAL A 14 -19.06 -14.16 14.15
N GLU A 15 -19.39 -13.35 15.16
CA GLU A 15 -20.41 -13.65 16.16
C GLU A 15 -21.82 -13.70 15.55
N GLU A 16 -22.19 -12.67 14.76
CA GLU A 16 -23.48 -12.66 14.06
C GLU A 16 -23.61 -13.83 13.07
N TYR A 17 -22.51 -14.18 12.41
CA TYR A 17 -22.47 -15.33 11.51
C TYR A 17 -22.71 -16.65 12.26
N ARG A 18 -22.07 -16.87 13.42
CA ARG A 18 -22.29 -18.03 14.31
C ARG A 18 -23.75 -18.13 14.73
N GLN A 19 -24.32 -17.05 15.27
CA GLN A 19 -25.71 -17.02 15.74
C GLN A 19 -26.71 -17.32 14.63
N LYS A 20 -26.46 -16.81 13.42
CA LYS A 20 -27.31 -17.05 12.26
C LYS A 20 -27.23 -18.49 11.76
N MET A 21 -26.05 -19.11 11.86
CA MET A 21 -25.87 -20.52 11.55
C MET A 21 -26.63 -21.42 12.54
N GLU A 22 -26.50 -21.16 13.84
CA GLU A 22 -27.25 -21.86 14.89
C GLU A 22 -28.77 -21.73 14.71
N LEU A 23 -29.25 -20.51 14.41
CA LEU A 23 -30.66 -20.26 14.11
C LEU A 23 -31.16 -21.10 12.94
N TYR A 24 -30.36 -21.24 11.89
CA TYR A 24 -30.73 -22.05 10.73
C TYR A 24 -30.69 -23.55 11.04
N LEU A 25 -29.71 -24.03 11.80
CA LEU A 25 -29.67 -25.42 12.27
C LEU A 25 -30.91 -25.77 13.10
N MET A 26 -31.28 -24.91 14.05
CA MET A 26 -32.49 -25.08 14.87
C MET A 26 -33.77 -25.09 14.03
N ARG A 27 -33.91 -24.17 13.07
CA ARG A 27 -35.12 -24.06 12.23
C ARG A 27 -35.34 -25.26 11.31
N VAL A 28 -34.27 -25.84 10.80
CA VAL A 28 -34.35 -27.02 9.92
C VAL A 28 -34.40 -28.32 10.73
N GLY A 29 -34.19 -28.25 12.06
CA GLY A 29 -34.22 -29.41 12.94
C GLY A 29 -33.06 -30.39 12.69
N ILE A 30 -31.96 -29.92 12.10
CA ILE A 30 -30.81 -30.76 11.78
C ILE A 30 -29.91 -30.83 13.00
N LYS A 31 -29.65 -32.05 13.47
CA LYS A 31 -28.62 -32.32 14.47
C LYS A 31 -27.34 -32.72 13.75
N GLU A 32 -26.37 -31.81 13.73
CA GLU A 32 -25.08 -32.06 13.09
C GLU A 32 -24.04 -32.54 14.08
N GLU A 33 -23.15 -33.41 13.59
CA GLU A 33 -21.91 -33.71 14.29
C GLU A 33 -21.02 -32.47 14.29
N GLU A 34 -20.28 -32.26 15.38
CA GLU A 34 -19.43 -31.08 15.58
C GLU A 34 -18.48 -30.83 14.40
N ARG A 35 -17.89 -31.89 13.84
CA ARG A 35 -16.99 -31.81 12.67
C ARG A 35 -17.66 -31.20 11.44
N LEU A 36 -18.93 -31.52 11.20
CA LEU A 36 -19.70 -30.97 10.07
C LEU A 36 -20.07 -29.51 10.32
N THR A 37 -20.43 -29.18 11.56
CA THR A 37 -20.68 -27.80 11.99
C THR A 37 -19.43 -26.95 11.80
N ILE A 38 -18.27 -27.44 12.23
CA ILE A 38 -16.97 -26.77 12.05
C ILE A 38 -16.66 -26.59 10.55
N ALA A 39 -16.76 -27.65 9.75
CA ALA A 39 -16.47 -27.59 8.32
C ALA A 39 -17.35 -26.54 7.61
N ARG A 40 -18.64 -26.49 7.95
CA ARG A 40 -19.56 -25.49 7.39
C ARG A 40 -19.23 -24.08 7.88
N PHE A 41 -18.94 -23.91 9.16
CA PHE A 41 -18.56 -22.61 9.72
C PHE A 41 -17.31 -22.06 9.02
N LEU A 42 -16.27 -22.89 8.87
CA LEU A 42 -15.04 -22.56 8.15
C LEU A 42 -15.28 -22.22 6.67
N SER A 43 -16.19 -22.95 6.01
CA SER A 43 -16.50 -22.74 4.59
C SER A 43 -17.19 -21.41 4.30
N GLY A 44 -17.94 -20.85 5.27
CA GLY A 44 -18.66 -19.60 5.09
C GLY A 44 -18.00 -18.38 5.71
N LEU A 45 -16.87 -18.53 6.40
CA LEU A 45 -16.05 -17.42 6.88
C LEU A 45 -15.30 -16.73 5.74
N ASN A 46 -15.04 -15.44 5.91
CA ASN A 46 -14.25 -14.67 4.96
C ASN A 46 -12.80 -15.17 4.89
N PHE A 47 -12.23 -15.21 3.67
CA PHE A 47 -10.90 -15.77 3.41
C PHE A 47 -9.80 -15.11 4.27
N ASP A 48 -9.82 -13.79 4.40
CA ASP A 48 -8.80 -13.03 5.15
C ASP A 48 -8.71 -13.42 6.63
N ILE A 49 -9.82 -13.87 7.21
CA ILE A 49 -9.89 -14.34 8.59
C ILE A 49 -9.56 -15.83 8.64
N ARG A 50 -10.07 -16.62 7.67
CA ARG A 50 -9.83 -18.07 7.58
C ARG A 50 -8.35 -18.43 7.49
N ASP A 51 -7.64 -17.81 6.56
CA ASP A 51 -6.22 -18.05 6.28
C ASP A 51 -5.33 -17.87 7.53
N ARG A 52 -5.71 -16.94 8.42
CA ARG A 52 -4.97 -16.65 9.65
C ARG A 52 -5.23 -17.63 10.79
N VAL A 53 -6.42 -18.24 10.82
CA VAL A 53 -6.83 -19.14 11.91
C VAL A 53 -6.62 -20.61 11.54
N GLU A 54 -6.57 -20.94 10.26
CA GLU A 54 -6.45 -22.32 9.75
C GLU A 54 -5.23 -23.08 10.31
N LEU A 55 -4.16 -22.38 10.65
CA LEU A 55 -2.93 -22.97 11.21
C LEU A 55 -2.92 -23.03 12.75
N LEU A 56 -3.93 -22.47 13.42
CA LEU A 56 -3.98 -22.42 14.87
C LEU A 56 -4.66 -23.69 15.42
N PRO A 57 -4.08 -24.32 16.45
CA PRO A 57 -4.75 -25.45 17.10
C PRO A 57 -6.02 -24.97 17.79
N TYR A 58 -7.10 -25.73 17.65
CA TYR A 58 -8.36 -25.54 18.36
C TYR A 58 -8.87 -26.88 18.90
N ARG A 59 -9.61 -26.85 20.01
CA ARG A 59 -10.14 -28.05 20.65
C ARG A 59 -11.56 -28.41 20.22
N ASP A 60 -12.39 -27.38 20.08
CA ASP A 60 -13.82 -27.48 19.81
C ASP A 60 -14.28 -26.27 18.97
N LEU A 61 -15.57 -26.24 18.63
CA LEU A 61 -16.16 -25.13 17.85
C LEU A 61 -16.07 -23.78 18.59
N ASP A 62 -16.19 -23.75 19.90
CA ASP A 62 -16.20 -22.49 20.65
C ASP A 62 -14.80 -21.86 20.72
N ASP A 63 -13.76 -22.68 20.94
CA ASP A 63 -12.36 -22.27 20.85
C ASP A 63 -12.04 -21.72 19.46
N LEU A 64 -12.51 -22.42 18.41
CA LEU A 64 -12.37 -21.96 17.03
C LEU A 64 -13.03 -20.58 16.82
N VAL A 65 -14.28 -20.41 17.23
CA VAL A 65 -15.00 -19.13 17.13
C VAL A 65 -14.24 -18.01 17.84
N GLN A 66 -13.72 -18.26 19.04
CA GLN A 66 -12.94 -17.26 19.78
C GLN A 66 -11.66 -16.86 19.05
N LEU A 67 -10.95 -17.80 18.42
CA LEU A 67 -9.79 -17.50 17.59
C LEU A 67 -10.18 -16.57 16.42
N TYR A 68 -11.28 -16.87 15.74
CA TYR A 68 -11.81 -16.04 14.66
C TYR A 68 -12.20 -14.63 15.12
N ILE A 69 -12.86 -14.48 16.28
CA ILE A 69 -13.20 -13.16 16.84
C ILE A 69 -11.93 -12.36 17.15
N ARG A 70 -10.90 -12.97 17.73
CA ARG A 70 -9.62 -12.28 18.00
C ARG A 70 -8.95 -11.81 16.73
N VAL A 71 -8.95 -12.63 15.67
CA VAL A 71 -8.38 -12.27 14.37
C VAL A 71 -9.20 -11.15 13.70
N GLU A 72 -10.52 -11.22 13.75
CA GLU A 72 -11.42 -10.18 13.23
C GLU A 72 -11.15 -8.83 13.90
N GLN A 73 -11.03 -8.80 15.24
CA GLN A 73 -10.67 -7.60 15.99
C GLN A 73 -9.29 -7.06 15.60
N GLN A 74 -8.30 -7.94 15.38
CA GLN A 74 -6.99 -7.52 14.92
C GLN A 74 -7.05 -6.92 13.51
N HIS A 75 -7.86 -7.49 12.62
CA HIS A 75 -8.08 -7.00 11.27
C HIS A 75 -8.68 -5.58 11.30
N LEU A 76 -9.76 -5.39 12.07
CA LEU A 76 -10.41 -4.09 12.28
C LEU A 76 -9.42 -3.02 12.76
N ARG A 77 -8.61 -3.33 13.79
CA ARG A 77 -7.58 -2.40 14.29
C ARG A 77 -6.59 -2.01 13.19
N ARG A 78 -6.05 -2.98 12.44
CA ARG A 78 -5.07 -2.71 11.36
C ARG A 78 -5.69 -1.92 10.21
N THR A 79 -6.96 -2.12 9.90
CA THR A 79 -7.67 -1.32 8.89
C THR A 79 -7.84 0.13 9.31
N SER A 80 -8.15 0.39 10.59
CA SER A 80 -8.26 1.75 11.13
C SER A 80 -6.93 2.50 11.04
N PHE A 81 -5.83 1.88 11.48
CA PHE A 81 -4.49 2.50 11.40
C PHE A 81 -4.04 2.80 9.96
N LYS A 82 -4.46 2.01 8.98
CA LYS A 82 -4.18 2.29 7.55
C LYS A 82 -5.02 3.47 7.04
N LYS A 83 -6.27 3.60 7.50
CA LYS A 83 -7.16 4.72 7.14
C LYS A 83 -6.65 6.05 7.70
N ASP A 84 -6.14 6.03 8.94
CA ASP A 84 -5.52 7.19 9.57
C ASP A 84 -4.23 7.61 8.88
N LYS A 85 -3.45 6.67 8.34
CA LYS A 85 -2.22 6.98 7.58
C LYS A 85 -2.52 7.63 6.23
N ILE A 86 -3.65 7.32 5.60
CA ILE A 86 -4.09 7.96 4.36
C ILE A 86 -4.63 9.37 4.66
N GLN A 87 -5.41 9.53 5.74
CA GLN A 87 -5.94 10.83 6.19
C GLN A 87 -4.88 11.75 6.81
N SER A 88 -3.82 11.21 7.41
CA SER A 88 -2.72 12.00 7.96
C SER A 88 -1.80 12.58 6.87
N SER A 89 -1.88 12.08 5.62
CA SER A 89 -1.10 12.64 4.50
C SER A 89 -1.74 13.86 3.83
N SER A 90 -2.96 14.27 4.21
CA SER A 90 -3.64 15.41 3.60
C SER A 90 -3.34 16.77 4.26
N TYR A 91 -2.51 16.82 5.31
CA TYR A 91 -2.12 18.07 5.97
C TYR A 91 -0.61 18.21 6.00
N ILE A 92 -0.02 18.73 4.91
CA ILE A 92 0.86 19.91 4.84
C ILE A 92 1.23 20.05 3.35
N LYS A 93 0.37 20.71 2.56
CA LYS A 93 0.85 21.58 1.48
C LYS A 93 0.74 22.98 2.04
N LYS A 94 1.81 23.45 2.66
CA LYS A 94 2.00 24.89 2.88
C LYS A 94 2.31 25.50 1.53
N ASP A 95 1.37 26.28 1.03
CA ASP A 95 1.50 27.11 -0.15
C ASP A 95 2.67 28.08 0.03
N TYR A 96 3.78 27.82 -0.66
CA TYR A 96 4.69 28.89 -1.04
C TYR A 96 4.09 29.52 -2.30
N LYS A 97 3.54 30.73 -2.12
CA LYS A 97 3.25 31.65 -3.22
C LYS A 97 4.45 31.67 -4.17
N ARG A 98 4.24 31.20 -5.39
CA ARG A 98 4.92 31.71 -6.57
C ARG A 98 3.83 32.03 -7.57
N GLU A 99 3.51 33.32 -7.64
CA GLU A 99 2.77 33.91 -8.74
C GLU A 99 3.39 33.44 -10.06
N GLY A 100 2.53 32.99 -10.98
CA GLY A 100 2.97 32.42 -12.24
C GLY A 100 1.79 31.83 -13.00
N ASN A 101 1.10 32.73 -13.71
CA ASN A 101 -0.11 32.50 -14.47
C ASN A 101 -0.11 31.25 -15.36
N PHE A 102 -1.29 30.64 -15.45
CA PHE A 102 -1.69 29.76 -16.54
C PHE A 102 -1.55 30.49 -17.90
N SER A 103 -1.05 29.81 -18.92
CA SER A 103 -1.59 30.01 -20.27
C SER A 103 -1.59 28.71 -21.07
N LYS A 104 -2.79 28.37 -21.56
CA LYS A 104 -3.02 27.47 -22.68
C LYS A 104 -3.20 28.37 -23.92
N TYR A 105 -2.53 27.94 -24.99
CA TYR A 105 -2.83 28.15 -26.41
C TYR A 105 -2.66 29.52 -27.11
N ASP A 106 -1.99 29.37 -28.27
CA ASP A 106 -2.08 30.08 -29.56
C ASP A 106 -1.27 31.36 -29.88
N ASN A 107 -0.32 31.13 -30.80
CA ASN A 107 0.01 31.88 -32.02
C ASN A 107 0.07 33.42 -31.98
N LYS A 108 1.29 33.96 -32.18
CA LYS A 108 1.70 34.85 -33.29
C LYS A 108 3.13 35.37 -33.08
N GLU A 109 4.00 35.14 -34.07
CA GLU A 109 5.18 35.97 -34.35
C GLU A 109 4.74 37.43 -34.65
N PRO A 110 5.58 38.49 -34.55
CA PRO A 110 6.97 38.49 -35.06
C PRO A 110 8.02 39.39 -34.34
N SER A 111 9.28 39.04 -34.63
CA SER A 111 10.41 39.98 -34.92
C SER A 111 11.29 40.58 -33.81
N LYS A 112 12.59 40.47 -34.09
CA LYS A 112 13.73 41.40 -33.86
C LYS A 112 14.50 41.34 -32.52
N ASN A 113 15.73 40.78 -32.63
CA ASN A 113 17.07 41.31 -32.27
C ASN A 113 17.19 42.06 -30.91
N PHE A 114 18.14 41.80 -30.01
CA PHE A 114 19.60 42.00 -30.07
C PHE A 114 20.23 41.30 -28.83
N ALA A 115 21.24 40.43 -28.98
CA ALA A 115 22.68 40.67 -28.77
C ALA A 115 23.20 40.81 -27.31
N LYS A 116 24.05 39.83 -26.93
CA LYS A 116 25.32 39.88 -26.14
C LYS A 116 25.44 40.73 -24.86
N GLU A 117 25.89 40.09 -23.76
CA GLU A 117 27.20 40.23 -23.06
C GLU A 117 27.16 39.40 -21.74
N LYS A 118 28.10 38.47 -21.44
CA LYS A 118 29.39 38.66 -20.72
C LYS A 118 29.25 39.61 -19.51
N GLU A 119 29.70 39.33 -18.29
CA GLU A 119 30.82 38.55 -17.77
C GLU A 119 30.69 38.39 -16.23
N LYS A 120 31.37 37.37 -15.69
CA LYS A 120 32.01 37.29 -14.35
C LYS A 120 31.30 37.82 -13.09
N GLY A 121 31.09 36.90 -12.14
CA GLY A 121 30.98 37.25 -10.72
C GLY A 121 30.85 36.02 -9.83
N LYS A 122 31.97 35.56 -9.27
CA LYS A 122 32.05 34.49 -8.27
C LYS A 122 31.10 34.80 -7.11
N ASN A 123 30.14 33.92 -6.85
CA ASN A 123 29.49 33.83 -5.54
C ASN A 123 29.33 32.35 -5.19
N THR A 124 30.34 31.85 -4.48
CA THR A 124 30.31 30.66 -3.64
C THR A 124 29.18 30.80 -2.62
N ILE A 125 27.97 30.38 -2.98
CA ILE A 125 26.95 30.06 -1.97
C ILE A 125 27.08 28.57 -1.72
N THR A 126 27.85 28.24 -0.69
CA THR A 126 27.86 26.94 -0.02
C THR A 126 26.46 26.59 0.46
N LEU A 127 25.63 26.04 -0.43
CA LEU A 127 24.43 25.24 -0.10
C LEU A 127 24.83 23.83 0.38
N SER A 128 25.98 23.71 1.04
CA SER A 128 26.66 22.45 1.32
C SER A 128 25.93 21.55 2.33
N SER A 129 24.86 22.04 2.96
CA SER A 129 24.14 21.28 3.99
C SER A 129 22.83 20.65 3.51
N LYS A 130 22.35 20.93 2.29
CA LYS A 130 21.05 20.41 1.79
C LYS A 130 21.18 19.42 0.62
N THR A 131 22.30 19.42 -0.10
CA THR A 131 22.50 18.50 -1.23
C THR A 131 23.24 17.22 -0.86
N SER A 132 23.90 17.18 0.31
CA SER A 132 24.70 16.03 0.78
C SER A 132 23.88 14.75 0.94
N ASP A 133 22.58 14.84 1.18
CA ASP A 133 21.69 13.68 1.33
C ASP A 133 21.05 13.24 0.00
N ILE A 134 21.21 14.04 -1.07
CA ILE A 134 20.68 13.72 -2.39
C ILE A 134 21.56 12.64 -3.02
N LYS A 135 20.98 11.46 -3.26
CA LYS A 135 21.63 10.34 -3.94
C LYS A 135 21.38 10.41 -5.45
N CYS A 136 22.45 10.43 -6.23
CA CYS A 136 22.36 10.29 -7.68
C CYS A 136 21.99 8.86 -8.04
N PHE A 137 20.86 8.64 -8.72
CA PHE A 137 20.45 7.29 -9.15
C PHE A 137 21.36 6.70 -10.24
N LYS A 138 22.22 7.51 -10.89
CA LYS A 138 23.13 7.03 -11.94
C LYS A 138 24.40 6.41 -11.37
N CYS A 139 25.09 7.15 -10.51
CA CYS A 139 26.39 6.73 -9.95
C CYS A 139 26.32 6.33 -8.47
N LEU A 140 25.13 6.44 -7.85
CA LEU A 140 24.89 6.23 -6.42
C LEU A 140 25.67 7.17 -5.48
N GLY A 141 26.42 8.12 -6.05
CA GLY A 141 27.12 9.18 -5.33
C GLY A 141 26.17 10.21 -4.73
N ARG A 142 26.62 10.88 -3.67
CA ARG A 142 25.85 11.91 -2.95
C ARG A 142 26.16 13.32 -3.49
N GLY A 143 25.31 14.29 -3.19
CA GLY A 143 25.58 15.71 -3.50
C GLY A 143 24.98 16.22 -4.81
N HIS A 144 24.43 15.36 -5.68
CA HIS A 144 23.94 15.75 -7.01
C HIS A 144 22.83 14.83 -7.54
N ILE A 145 22.00 15.36 -8.44
CA ILE A 145 20.97 14.60 -9.16
C ILE A 145 21.50 14.08 -10.51
N ILE A 146 20.73 13.21 -11.18
CA ILE A 146 21.13 12.56 -12.45
C ILE A 146 21.56 13.57 -13.51
N SER A 147 20.86 14.69 -13.65
CA SER A 147 21.18 15.73 -14.66
C SER A 147 22.51 16.45 -14.42
N GLN A 148 23.04 16.38 -13.20
CA GLN A 148 24.29 17.01 -12.78
C GLN A 148 25.42 15.98 -12.60
N CYS A 149 25.20 14.73 -12.99
CA CYS A 149 26.19 13.68 -12.84
C CYS A 149 27.33 13.87 -13.85
N HIS A 150 28.55 14.04 -13.34
CA HIS A 150 29.76 14.12 -14.15
C HIS A 150 30.02 12.82 -14.93
N ASN A 151 29.54 11.68 -14.41
CA ASN A 151 29.66 10.39 -15.09
C ASN A 151 28.45 10.16 -16.01
N LYS A 152 28.59 10.57 -17.27
CA LYS A 152 27.56 10.42 -18.32
C LYS A 152 27.46 9.01 -18.91
N LYS A 153 28.20 8.02 -18.40
CA LYS A 153 28.19 6.66 -18.97
C LYS A 153 26.83 6.00 -18.73
N VAL A 154 26.15 5.65 -19.82
CA VAL A 154 24.87 4.96 -19.79
C VAL A 154 25.14 3.50 -19.40
N MET A 155 24.57 3.05 -18.28
CA MET A 155 24.59 1.64 -17.90
C MET A 155 23.65 0.88 -18.83
N ILE A 156 24.22 0.17 -19.80
CA ILE A 156 23.48 -0.77 -20.65
C ILE A 156 23.36 -2.06 -19.84
N LEU A 157 22.13 -2.45 -19.49
CA LEU A 157 21.85 -3.78 -18.92
C LEU A 157 22.12 -4.82 -20.00
N LYS A 158 23.32 -5.43 -19.99
CA LYS A 158 23.53 -6.73 -20.61
C LYS A 158 23.21 -7.79 -19.56
N GLY A 159 22.15 -8.56 -19.82
CA GLY A 159 21.83 -9.74 -19.03
C GLY A 159 22.98 -10.73 -19.08
N GLN A 160 23.28 -11.28 -17.90
CA GLN A 160 24.05 -12.50 -17.60
C GLN A 160 25.30 -12.75 -18.44
N ASP A 161 26.48 -12.61 -17.84
CA ASP A 161 27.32 -13.79 -17.56
C ASP A 161 28.59 -13.42 -16.76
N ILE A 162 28.97 -14.39 -15.95
CA ILE A 162 30.10 -14.45 -15.03
C ILE A 162 31.42 -14.40 -15.81
N TYR A 163 32.40 -13.61 -15.38
CA TYR A 163 33.77 -14.10 -15.14
C TYR A 163 34.61 -13.06 -14.38
N SER A 164 35.33 -13.57 -13.38
CA SER A 164 36.38 -12.87 -12.66
C SER A 164 37.59 -12.64 -13.57
N SER A 165 38.31 -11.53 -13.41
CA SER A 165 39.78 -11.51 -13.26
C SER A 165 40.36 -10.09 -13.29
N ARG A 166 41.17 -9.84 -12.25
CA ARG A 166 42.25 -8.85 -12.04
C ARG A 166 42.03 -7.38 -12.37
#